data_AF-A0A1Q6VPD1-F1
#
_entry.id   AF-A0A1Q6VPD1-F1
#
_cell.length_a   1.000
_cell.length_b   1.000
_cell.length_c   1.000
_cell.angle_alpha   90.00
_cell.angle_beta   90.00
_cell.angle_gamma   90.00
#
_symmetry.space_group_name_H-M   'P 1'
#
loop_
_entity.id
_entity.type
_entity.pdbx_description
1 polymer ?
#
loop_
_entity_poly.entity_id
_entity_poly.type
_entity_poly.pdbx_seq_one_letter_code
_entity_poly.pdbx_strand_id
1 'polypeptide(L)'
;MRYLNDLVIPHAVELKDIKAIIDLMRKNDLSVFEMEKDGFRLKLQKGISEQPMSMAPAQTAPAVQNGPAIAGPAQPVSAPAETSHLRDIVSPMVGTFYRAASPDAPAFVDVGKEVTEETVVCIIEAMKVMNEIKAETK
;
A
#
# COMPACT_ATOMS: atom_id res chain seq x y z
N MET A 1 39.74 -24.09 29.22
CA MET A 1 38.39 -24.68 29.15
C MET A 1 37.43 -23.82 29.97
N ARG A 2 36.96 -22.70 29.41
CA ARG A 2 35.86 -21.88 29.94
C ARG A 2 35.13 -21.31 28.73
N TYR A 3 34.26 -22.16 28.19
CA TYR A 3 33.33 -21.82 27.13
C TYR A 3 32.09 -21.18 27.76
N LEU A 4 31.52 -20.22 27.04
CA LEU A 4 30.09 -19.90 27.00
C LEU A 4 29.50 -19.30 28.29
N ASN A 5 29.74 -18.01 28.52
CA ASN A 5 28.79 -17.21 29.28
C ASN A 5 28.93 -15.75 28.83
N ASP A 6 28.19 -15.35 27.80
CA ASP A 6 27.76 -13.96 27.53
C ASP A 6 26.84 -13.90 26.28
N LEU A 7 25.90 -14.84 26.15
CA LEU A 7 24.73 -14.63 25.30
C LEU A 7 23.49 -14.62 26.19
N VAL A 8 23.43 -13.61 27.05
CA VAL A 8 22.16 -13.14 27.60
C VAL A 8 21.39 -12.63 26.39
N ILE A 9 20.45 -13.43 25.86
CA ILE A 9 19.42 -12.91 24.96
C ILE A 9 18.51 -12.06 25.85
N PRO A 10 18.65 -10.72 25.87
CA PRO A 10 17.79 -9.90 26.70
C PRO A 10 16.45 -9.76 25.97
N HIS A 11 15.34 -9.88 26.69
CA HIS A 11 13.96 -9.79 26.20
C HIS A 11 13.36 -11.07 25.60
N ALA A 12 13.13 -12.06 26.46
CA ALA A 12 12.00 -12.95 26.24
C ALA A 12 10.71 -12.13 26.42
N VAL A 13 9.99 -11.87 25.34
CA VAL A 13 8.60 -11.37 25.42
C VAL A 13 7.77 -12.41 26.16
N GLU A 14 7.17 -12.07 27.30
CA GLU A 14 6.39 -13.02 28.08
C GLU A 14 4.98 -13.17 27.53
N LEU A 15 4.33 -14.32 27.78
CA LEU A 15 2.93 -14.53 27.39
C LEU A 15 1.96 -13.45 27.94
N LYS A 16 2.31 -12.85 29.08
CA LYS A 16 1.55 -11.74 29.67
C LYS A 16 1.62 -10.48 28.81
N ASP A 17 2.79 -10.18 28.25
CA ASP A 17 3.00 -9.01 27.38
C ASP A 17 2.24 -9.17 26.06
N ILE A 18 2.26 -10.38 25.48
CA ILE A 18 1.50 -10.67 24.25
C ILE A 18 0.00 -10.47 24.49
N LYS A 19 -0.52 -10.87 25.65
CA LYS A 19 -1.93 -10.65 26.01
C LYS A 19 -2.26 -9.16 26.14
N ALA A 20 -1.38 -8.38 26.79
CA ALA A 20 -1.55 -6.94 26.89
C ALA A 20 -1.54 -6.26 25.51
N ILE A 21 -0.68 -6.71 24.59
CA ILE A 21 -0.63 -6.22 23.21
C ILE A 21 -1.92 -6.57 22.47
N ILE A 22 -2.45 -7.79 22.60
CA ILE A 22 -3.73 -8.19 21.98
C ILE A 22 -4.90 -7.33 22.51
N ASP A 23 -4.94 -7.06 23.82
CA ASP A 23 -5.97 -6.22 24.42
C ASP A 23 -5.85 -4.76 23.93
N LEU A 24 -4.62 -4.26 23.78
CA LEU A 24 -4.35 -2.94 23.24
C LEU A 24 -4.71 -2.85 21.75
N MET A 25 -4.44 -3.90 20.96
CA MET A 25 -4.88 -4.01 19.58
C MET A 25 -6.41 -3.98 19.48
N ARG A 26 -7.13 -4.68 20.36
CA ARG A 26 -8.61 -4.62 20.39
C ARG A 26 -9.11 -3.24 20.79
N LYS A 27 -8.53 -2.62 21.81
CA LYS A 27 -8.96 -1.31 22.33
C LYS A 27 -8.77 -0.19 21.31
N ASN A 28 -7.73 -0.27 20.48
CA ASN A 28 -7.40 0.73 19.46
C ASN A 28 -7.81 0.29 18.05
N ASP A 29 -8.59 -0.80 17.93
CA ASP A 29 -8.99 -1.43 16.68
C ASP A 29 -7.86 -1.68 15.66
N LEU A 30 -6.67 -2.04 16.14
CA LEU A 30 -5.51 -2.34 15.28
C LEU A 30 -5.68 -3.71 14.61
N SER A 31 -5.46 -3.74 13.30
CA SER A 31 -5.52 -4.97 12.51
C SER A 31 -4.19 -5.72 12.46
N VAL A 32 -3.06 -5.02 12.53
CA VAL A 32 -1.71 -5.60 12.47
C VAL A 32 -0.79 -4.87 13.45
N PHE A 33 0.02 -5.61 14.18
CA PHE A 33 1.11 -5.10 15.02
C PHE A 33 2.38 -5.85 14.67
N GLU A 34 3.45 -5.10 14.42
CA GLU A 34 4.77 -5.66 14.09
C GLU A 34 5.85 -4.95 14.90
N MET A 35 6.75 -5.73 15.50
CA MET A 35 7.86 -5.24 16.30
C MET A 35 9.11 -6.04 15.97
N GLU A 36 10.21 -5.33 15.69
CA GLU A 36 11.52 -5.92 15.51
C GLU A 36 12.52 -5.29 16.49
N LYS A 37 13.26 -6.12 17.23
CA LYS A 37 14.30 -5.66 18.15
C LYS A 37 15.36 -6.75 18.30
N ASP A 38 16.63 -6.39 18.15
CA ASP A 38 17.77 -7.31 18.41
C ASP A 38 17.66 -8.67 17.68
N GLY A 39 17.12 -8.67 16.46
CA GLY A 39 16.90 -9.88 15.65
C GLY A 39 15.65 -10.70 16.02
N PHE A 40 14.87 -10.26 17.01
CA PHE A 40 13.56 -10.80 17.34
C PHE A 40 12.47 -10.03 16.59
N ARG A 41 11.60 -10.74 15.86
CA ARG A 41 10.46 -10.16 15.12
C ARG A 41 9.15 -10.79 15.59
N LEU A 42 8.21 -9.97 16.03
CA LEU A 42 6.87 -10.38 16.46
C LEU A 42 5.84 -9.71 15.55
N LYS A 43 4.97 -10.52 14.93
CA LYS A 43 3.83 -10.05 14.13
C LYS A 43 2.53 -10.62 14.68
N LEU A 44 1.57 -9.75 14.98
CA LEU A 44 0.22 -10.09 15.43
C LEU A 44 -0.79 -9.52 14.45
N GLN A 45 -1.81 -10.30 14.09
CA GLN A 45 -2.83 -9.90 13.12
C GLN A 45 -4.23 -10.30 13.60
N LYS A 46 -5.19 -9.39 13.45
CA LYS A 46 -6.62 -9.59 13.73
C LYS A 46 -7.29 -10.16 12.47
N GLY A 47 -7.54 -11.48 12.41
CA GLY A 47 -8.26 -12.13 11.32
C GLY A 47 -7.50 -13.25 10.59
N ILE A 48 -8.18 -13.88 9.62
CA ILE A 48 -7.77 -15.13 8.97
C ILE A 48 -6.52 -14.89 8.12
N SER A 49 -5.50 -15.71 8.34
CA SER A 49 -4.30 -15.78 7.52
C SER A 49 -4.65 -16.28 6.12
N GLU A 50 -4.66 -15.40 5.13
CA GLU A 50 -4.70 -15.80 3.73
C GLU A 50 -3.32 -16.38 3.37
N GLN A 51 -3.24 -17.70 3.39
CA GLN A 51 -2.16 -18.44 2.74
C GLN A 51 -2.22 -18.12 1.23
N PRO A 52 -1.10 -17.76 0.58
CA PRO A 52 -1.10 -17.52 -0.86
C PRO A 52 -1.39 -18.83 -1.60
N MET A 53 -2.62 -18.97 -2.11
CA MET A 53 -2.94 -19.98 -3.10
C MET A 53 -2.30 -19.56 -4.43
N SER A 54 -1.23 -20.26 -4.82
CA SER A 54 -0.62 -20.12 -6.13
C SER A 54 -1.60 -20.64 -7.19
N MET A 55 -2.26 -19.72 -7.90
CA MET A 55 -3.03 -20.05 -9.11
C MET A 55 -2.14 -19.88 -10.33
N ALA A 56 -1.87 -20.99 -11.02
CA ALA A 56 -1.21 -21.00 -12.32
C ALA A 56 -2.08 -20.25 -13.36
N PRO A 57 -1.49 -19.48 -14.29
CA PRO A 57 -2.26 -18.75 -15.28
C PRO A 57 -2.85 -19.71 -16.33
N ALA A 58 -4.18 -19.71 -16.44
CA ALA A 58 -4.88 -20.30 -17.57
C ALA A 58 -4.74 -19.35 -18.78
N GLN A 59 -4.09 -19.81 -19.84
CA GLN A 59 -4.11 -19.17 -21.15
C GLN A 59 -5.53 -19.25 -21.73
N THR A 60 -6.20 -18.11 -21.84
CA THR A 60 -7.34 -17.94 -22.74
C THR A 60 -7.01 -16.82 -23.71
N ALA A 61 -6.83 -17.19 -24.98
CA ALA A 61 -6.72 -16.26 -26.09
C ALA A 61 -8.13 -15.76 -26.48
N PRO A 62 -8.37 -14.44 -26.61
CA PRO A 62 -9.54 -13.96 -27.32
C PRO A 62 -9.22 -13.86 -28.81
N ALA A 63 -9.97 -14.59 -29.63
CA ALA A 63 -10.06 -14.32 -31.05
C ALA A 63 -10.74 -12.97 -31.26
N VAL A 64 -10.02 -12.02 -31.84
CA VAL A 64 -10.49 -10.67 -32.13
C VAL A 64 -11.36 -10.73 -33.40
N GLN A 65 -12.66 -10.51 -33.25
CA GLN A 65 -13.56 -10.30 -34.38
C GLN A 65 -13.48 -8.82 -34.77
N ASN A 66 -12.93 -8.55 -35.96
CA ASN A 66 -12.87 -7.21 -36.54
C ASN A 66 -14.28 -6.66 -36.77
N GLY A 67 -14.63 -5.60 -36.05
CA GLY A 67 -15.75 -4.69 -36.38
C GLY A 67 -15.19 -3.33 -36.83
N PRO A 68 -15.94 -2.54 -37.62
CA PRO A 68 -15.42 -1.31 -38.24
C PRO A 68 -15.10 -0.24 -37.20
N ALA A 69 -13.86 0.25 -37.25
CA ALA A 69 -13.35 1.31 -36.40
C ALA A 69 -14.01 2.66 -36.70
N ILE A 70 -14.58 3.29 -35.67
CA ILE A 70 -14.86 4.73 -35.67
C ILE A 70 -13.64 5.38 -35.01
N ALA A 71 -12.78 5.96 -35.84
CA ALA A 71 -11.57 6.64 -35.42
C ALA A 71 -11.90 7.98 -34.74
N GLY A 72 -11.88 8.00 -33.41
CA GLY A 72 -11.63 9.23 -32.65
C GLY A 72 -10.12 9.49 -32.57
N PRO A 73 -9.63 10.74 -32.61
CA PRO A 73 -8.21 11.02 -32.55
C PRO A 73 -7.61 10.55 -31.22
N ALA A 74 -6.74 9.54 -31.26
CA ALA A 74 -5.88 9.19 -30.14
C ALA A 74 -4.89 10.34 -29.93
N GLN A 75 -4.99 11.03 -28.80
CA GLN A 75 -3.97 11.98 -28.39
C GLN A 75 -2.65 11.23 -28.16
N PRO A 76 -1.51 11.78 -28.63
CA PRO A 76 -0.21 11.19 -28.36
C PRO A 76 0.11 11.37 -26.87
N VAL A 77 0.02 10.32 -26.05
CA VAL A 77 1.20 9.48 -25.79
C VAL A 77 2.54 10.21 -25.61
N SER A 78 2.61 11.41 -25.02
CA SER A 78 3.89 12.10 -24.81
C SER A 78 4.83 11.23 -23.99
N ALA A 79 6.02 10.96 -24.54
CA ALA A 79 7.08 10.19 -23.88
C ALA A 79 7.45 10.83 -22.52
N PRO A 80 7.75 10.05 -21.47
CA PRO A 80 8.14 10.59 -20.18
C PRO A 80 9.35 11.51 -20.32
N ALA A 81 9.23 12.74 -19.81
CA ALA A 81 10.35 13.64 -19.64
C ALA A 81 11.37 12.99 -18.69
N GLU A 82 12.66 13.21 -18.92
CA GLU A 82 13.73 12.61 -18.11
C GLU A 82 13.54 12.93 -16.61
N THR A 83 13.27 11.88 -15.82
CA THR A 83 12.77 11.93 -14.45
C THR A 83 13.86 12.16 -13.39
N SER A 84 15.04 12.66 -13.76
CA SER A 84 16.20 12.69 -12.87
C SER A 84 16.02 13.53 -11.58
N HIS A 85 14.95 14.33 -11.48
CA HIS A 85 14.66 15.18 -10.31
C HIS A 85 13.23 15.05 -9.78
N LEU A 86 12.41 14.16 -10.34
CA LEU A 86 11.04 13.97 -9.87
C LEU A 86 10.96 12.83 -8.85
N ARG A 87 10.07 12.99 -7.87
CA ARG A 87 9.73 11.97 -6.88
C ARG A 87 8.38 11.39 -7.25
N ASP A 88 8.32 10.06 -7.33
CA ASP A 88 7.08 9.36 -7.62
C ASP A 88 6.29 9.11 -6.33
N ILE A 89 5.00 9.42 -6.36
CA ILE A 89 4.06 9.05 -5.29
C ILE A 89 3.42 7.73 -5.71
N VAL A 90 3.87 6.64 -5.09
CA VAL A 90 3.43 5.28 -5.43
C VAL A 90 2.26 4.88 -4.53
N SER A 91 1.22 4.29 -5.11
CA SER A 91 0.10 3.77 -4.32
C SER A 91 0.55 2.56 -3.48
N PRO A 92 0.26 2.51 -2.18
CA PRO A 92 0.55 1.36 -1.32
C PRO A 92 -0.43 0.18 -1.53
N MET A 93 -1.50 0.40 -2.31
CA MET A 93 -2.57 -0.57 -2.52
C MET A 93 -3.07 -0.57 -3.96
N VAL A 94 -3.66 -1.70 -4.38
CA VAL A 94 -4.33 -1.84 -5.67
C VAL A 94 -5.77 -1.34 -5.55
N GLY A 95 -6.20 -0.50 -6.47
CA GLY A 95 -7.56 0.04 -6.48
C GLY A 95 -7.83 0.95 -7.66
N THR A 96 -8.97 1.62 -7.63
CA THR A 96 -9.38 2.61 -8.63
C THR A 96 -8.90 4.00 -8.22
N PHE A 97 -8.20 4.69 -9.10
CA PHE A 97 -7.69 6.04 -8.85
C PHE A 97 -8.74 7.12 -9.16
N TYR A 98 -8.89 8.06 -8.25
CA TYR A 98 -9.72 9.25 -8.40
C TYR A 98 -8.93 10.53 -8.10
N ARG A 99 -9.04 11.51 -8.99
CA ARG A 99 -8.40 12.83 -8.84
C ARG A 99 -9.16 13.77 -7.92
N ALA A 100 -10.42 13.47 -7.59
CA ALA A 100 -11.33 14.30 -6.81
C ALA A 100 -12.15 13.45 -5.84
N ALA A 101 -12.72 14.08 -4.81
CA ALA A 101 -13.54 13.42 -3.79
C ALA A 101 -14.90 12.90 -4.33
N SER A 102 -15.40 13.51 -5.39
CA SER A 102 -16.64 13.15 -6.07
C SER A 102 -16.61 13.65 -7.53
N PRO A 103 -17.53 13.21 -8.41
CA PRO A 103 -17.53 13.59 -9.82
C PRO A 103 -17.65 15.10 -10.07
N ASP A 104 -18.34 15.81 -9.17
CA ASP A 104 -18.58 17.26 -9.28
C ASP A 104 -17.58 18.09 -8.46
N ALA A 105 -16.70 17.45 -7.68
CA ALA A 105 -15.69 18.13 -6.88
C ALA A 105 -14.44 18.48 -7.71
N PRO A 106 -13.72 19.57 -7.35
CA PRO A 106 -12.44 19.87 -7.97
C PRO A 106 -11.39 18.79 -7.66
N ALA A 107 -10.36 18.72 -8.50
CA ALA A 107 -9.24 17.84 -8.25
C ALA A 107 -8.49 18.24 -6.97
N PHE A 108 -7.95 17.26 -6.25
CA PHE A 108 -7.12 17.51 -5.08
C PHE A 108 -5.88 18.35 -5.42
N VAL A 109 -5.26 18.06 -6.57
CA VAL A 109 -4.09 18.78 -7.09
C VAL A 109 -4.13 18.92 -8.61
N ASP A 110 -3.51 20.00 -9.10
CA ASP A 110 -3.30 20.31 -10.50
C ASP A 110 -1.81 20.57 -10.76
N VAL A 111 -1.39 20.45 -12.03
CA VAL A 111 0.00 20.65 -12.43
C VAL A 111 0.46 22.07 -12.08
N GLY A 112 1.61 22.16 -11.42
CA GLY A 112 2.18 23.43 -10.96
C GLY A 112 1.70 23.87 -9.57
N LYS A 113 0.77 23.15 -8.95
CA LYS A 113 0.40 23.37 -7.55
C LYS A 113 1.52 22.86 -6.63
N GLU A 114 1.96 23.70 -5.69
CA GLU A 114 2.88 23.28 -4.63
C GLU A 114 2.16 22.35 -3.64
N VAL A 115 2.81 21.26 -3.27
CA VAL A 115 2.27 20.24 -2.35
C VAL A 115 3.24 20.04 -1.18
N THR A 116 2.68 19.74 -0.02
CA THR A 116 3.42 19.34 1.19
C THR A 116 3.21 17.86 1.48
N GLU A 117 4.02 17.28 2.36
CA GLU A 117 3.89 15.86 2.75
C GLU A 117 2.48 15.48 3.24
N GLU A 118 1.75 16.42 3.82
CA GLU A 118 0.38 16.20 4.31
C GLU A 118 -0.71 16.42 3.25
N THR A 119 -0.35 16.96 2.07
CA THR A 119 -1.31 17.28 1.02
C THR A 119 -1.87 16.00 0.41
N VAL A 120 -3.18 15.85 0.43
CA VAL A 120 -3.89 14.78 -0.28
C VAL A 120 -3.79 15.05 -1.78
N VAL A 121 -3.33 14.06 -2.55
CA VAL A 121 -3.12 14.16 -4.00
C VAL A 121 -4.15 13.40 -4.81
N CYS A 122 -4.70 12.31 -4.25
CA CYS A 122 -5.74 11.50 -4.88
C CYS A 122 -6.44 10.60 -3.86
N ILE A 123 -7.49 9.92 -4.32
CA ILE A 123 -8.13 8.80 -3.61
C ILE A 123 -7.88 7.51 -4.39
N ILE A 124 -7.63 6.43 -3.66
CA ILE A 124 -7.66 5.06 -4.18
C ILE A 124 -8.85 4.33 -3.56
N GLU A 125 -9.76 3.85 -4.41
CA GLU A 125 -10.85 2.97 -4.00
C GLU A 125 -10.40 1.52 -4.04
N ALA A 126 -10.40 0.86 -2.89
CA ALA A 126 -10.13 -0.57 -2.77
C ALA A 126 -11.26 -1.23 -1.96
N MET A 127 -11.92 -2.23 -2.55
CA MET A 127 -12.98 -3.00 -1.88
C MET A 127 -14.09 -2.12 -1.25
N LYS A 128 -14.52 -1.06 -1.95
CA LYS A 128 -15.50 -0.04 -1.50
C LYS A 128 -15.03 0.90 -0.39
N VAL A 129 -13.73 0.92 -0.09
CA VAL A 129 -13.11 1.88 0.85
C VAL A 129 -12.38 2.95 0.05
N MET A 130 -12.61 4.22 0.39
CA MET A 130 -11.97 5.38 -0.24
C MET A 130 -10.78 5.82 0.62
N ASN A 131 -9.57 5.51 0.19
CA ASN A 131 -8.35 5.87 0.91
C ASN A 131 -7.68 7.07 0.26
N GLU A 132 -7.48 8.13 1.04
CA GLU A 132 -6.72 9.30 0.62
C GLU A 132 -5.22 8.99 0.57
N ILE A 133 -4.56 9.40 -0.52
CA ILE A 133 -3.11 9.30 -0.69
C ILE A 133 -2.51 10.68 -0.49
N LYS A 134 -1.50 10.77 0.38
CA LYS A 134 -0.76 11.99 0.66
C LYS A 134 0.53 12.04 -0.17
N ALA A 135 1.08 13.24 -0.33
CA ALA A 135 2.28 13.41 -1.16
C ALA A 135 3.51 12.70 -0.59
N GLU A 136 3.66 12.59 0.74
CA GLU A 136 4.75 11.90 1.45
C GLU A 136 6.19 12.30 1.01
N THR A 137 6.32 13.32 0.16
CA THR A 137 7.55 13.74 -0.50
C THR A 137 7.55 15.25 -0.70
N LYS A 138 8.72 15.87 -0.61
CA LYS A 138 8.98 17.28 -0.88
C LYS A 138 10.05 17.41 -1.96
#